data_AF-A0A3S5HLT7-F1
#
_entry.id   AF-A0A3S5HLT7-F1
#
_cell.length_a   1.000
_cell.length_b   1.000
_cell.length_c   1.000
_cell.angle_alpha   90.00
_cell.angle_beta   90.00
_cell.angle_gamma   90.00
#
_symmetry.space_group_name_H-M   'P 1'
#
loop_
_entity.id
_entity.type
_entity.pdbx_description
1 polymer ?
#
loop_
_entity_poly.entity_id
_entity_poly.type
_entity_poly.pdbx_seq_one_letter_code
_entity_poly.pdbx_strand_id
1 'polypeptide(L)'
;HLFQAMRFGIEEINNSTTLLPNVTLGYQLYDVCSESANVYAALSVLSVLGTHRVEVQADPARYSPAALAVIGPDTTSHAATTAAL
;
A
#
# COMPACT_ATOMS: atom_id res chain seq x y z
N HIS A 1 1.81 13.09 11.61
CA HIS A 1 1.43 14.10 10.59
C HIS A 1 1.35 13.54 9.18
N LEU A 2 2.28 12.68 8.73
CA LEU A 2 2.28 12.13 7.36
C LEU A 2 1.00 11.37 7.00
N PHE A 3 0.48 10.52 7.88
CA PHE A 3 -0.77 9.80 7.60
C PHE A 3 -2.00 10.72 7.44
N GLN A 4 -1.99 11.89 8.10
CA GLN A 4 -3.07 12.88 7.95
C GLN A 4 -3.02 13.53 6.58
N ALA A 5 -1.83 13.83 6.08
CA ALA A 5 -1.65 14.35 4.73
C ALA A 5 -2.06 13.32 3.67
N MET A 6 -1.75 12.03 3.86
CA MET A 6 -2.22 10.96 2.98
C MET A 6 -3.75 10.87 2.96
N ARG A 7 -4.39 10.83 4.14
CA ARG A 7 -5.87 10.81 4.24
C ARG A 7 -6.49 12.01 3.53
N PHE A 8 -6.01 13.21 3.84
CA PHE A 8 -6.49 14.44 3.21
C PHE A 8 -6.33 14.41 1.69
N GLY A 9 -5.16 13.99 1.19
CA GLY A 9 -4.91 13.88 -0.25
C GLY A 9 -5.89 12.91 -0.93
N ILE A 10 -6.22 11.79 -0.28
CA ILE A 10 -7.20 10.84 -0.81
C ILE A 10 -8.63 11.42 -0.78
N GLU A 11 -9.00 12.12 0.28
CA GLU A 11 -10.30 12.81 0.38
C GLU A 11 -10.46 13.85 -0.74
N GLU A 12 -9.42 14.65 -1.01
CA GLU A 12 -9.43 15.63 -2.11
C GLU A 12 -9.52 14.95 -3.49
N ILE A 13 -8.83 13.83 -3.71
CA ILE A 13 -8.93 13.06 -4.95
C ILE A 13 -10.35 12.54 -5.14
N ASN A 14 -10.93 11.92 -4.11
CA ASN A 14 -12.28 11.34 -4.17
C ASN A 14 -13.39 12.40 -4.32
N ASN A 15 -13.14 13.64 -3.90
CA ASN A 15 -14.05 14.77 -4.05
C ASN A 15 -13.87 15.52 -5.39
N SER A 16 -12.90 15.12 -6.20
CA SER A 16 -12.65 15.74 -7.51
C SER A 16 -13.58 15.17 -8.58
N THR A 17 -14.14 16.05 -9.41
CA THR A 17 -14.91 15.65 -10.60
C THR A 17 -14.05 15.46 -11.84
N THR A 18 -12.77 15.88 -11.80
CA THR A 18 -11.84 15.83 -12.93
C THR A 18 -10.77 14.76 -12.76
N LEU A 19 -10.42 14.41 -11.52
CA LEU A 19 -9.43 13.40 -11.21
C LEU A 19 -10.13 12.12 -10.75
N LEU A 20 -9.91 11.02 -11.47
CA LEU A 20 -10.51 9.70 -11.20
C LEU A 20 -12.05 9.72 -11.10
N PRO A 21 -12.77 10.28 -12.09
CA PRO A 21 -14.24 10.28 -12.06
C PRO A 21 -14.79 8.85 -12.02
N ASN A 22 -15.80 8.64 -11.16
CA ASN A 22 -16.45 7.34 -10.91
C ASN A 22 -15.53 6.26 -10.29
N VAL A 23 -14.40 6.65 -9.71
CA VAL A 23 -13.50 5.76 -8.97
C VAL A 23 -13.33 6.30 -7.56
N THR A 24 -13.40 5.42 -6.56
CA THR A 24 -13.07 5.78 -5.18
C THR A 24 -11.75 5.14 -4.79
N LEU A 25 -10.77 5.96 -4.42
CA LEU A 25 -9.53 5.50 -3.82
C LEU A 25 -9.75 5.17 -2.35
N GLY A 26 -9.45 3.92 -1.99
CA GLY A 26 -9.29 3.48 -0.61
C GLY A 26 -7.81 3.46 -0.20
N TYR A 27 -7.55 3.22 1.09
CA TYR A 27 -6.20 3.06 1.61
C TYR A 27 -6.17 2.16 2.85
N GLN A 28 -4.99 1.61 3.12
CA GLN A 28 -4.65 0.92 4.37
C GLN A 28 -3.42 1.60 4.96
N LEU A 29 -3.44 1.87 6.27
CA LEU A 29 -2.33 2.46 6.98
C LEU A 29 -1.67 1.40 7.86
N TYR A 30 -0.35 1.35 7.81
CA TYR A 30 0.46 0.47 8.64
C TYR A 30 1.45 1.29 9.46
N ASP A 31 1.61 0.92 10.72
CA ASP A 31 2.67 1.44 11.57
C ASP A 31 3.93 0.56 11.39
N VAL A 32 5.05 1.20 11.09
CA VAL A 32 6.33 0.55 10.75
C VAL A 32 7.43 0.86 11.77
N CYS A 33 7.07 1.04 13.04
CA CYS A 33 8.00 1.33 14.15
C CYS A 33 9.11 0.28 14.39
N SER A 34 9.09 -0.85 13.68
CA SER A 34 10.16 -1.86 13.69
C SER A 34 10.31 -2.50 12.31
N GLU A 35 11.48 -3.08 12.04
CA GLU A 35 11.71 -3.85 10.80
C GLU A 35 10.72 -5.02 10.66
N SER A 36 10.34 -5.68 11.77
CA SER A 36 9.32 -6.74 11.73
C SER A 36 7.94 -6.21 11.34
N ALA A 37 7.54 -5.04 11.84
CA ALA A 37 6.29 -4.39 11.46
C ALA A 37 6.31 -3.93 10.00
N ASN A 38 7.46 -3.43 9.53
CA ASN A 38 7.67 -3.03 8.14
C ASN A 38 7.55 -4.22 7.17
N VAL A 39 8.22 -5.34 7.47
CA VAL A 39 8.11 -6.58 6.68
C VAL A 39 6.66 -7.09 6.69
N TYR A 40 5.99 -7.06 7.84
CA TYR A 40 4.58 -7.45 7.93
C TYR A 40 3.68 -6.57 7.05
N ALA A 41 3.89 -5.26 7.06
CA ALA A 41 3.14 -4.31 6.22
C ALA A 41 3.36 -4.59 4.73
N ALA A 42 4.61 -4.78 4.32
CA ALA A 42 4.97 -5.10 2.94
C ALA A 42 4.31 -6.41 2.47
N LEU A 43 4.40 -7.48 3.28
CA LEU A 43 3.74 -8.75 2.95
C LEU A 43 2.21 -8.65 2.95
N SER A 44 1.63 -7.79 3.79
CA SER A 44 0.19 -7.54 3.79
C SER A 44 -0.27 -6.89 2.49
N VAL A 45 0.50 -5.93 1.97
CA VAL A 45 0.28 -5.30 0.65
C VAL A 45 0.38 -6.33 -0.47
N LEU A 46 1.37 -7.22 -0.39
CA LEU A 46 1.61 -8.29 -1.36
C LEU A 46 0.64 -9.49 -1.21
N SER A 47 -0.25 -9.49 -0.23
CA SER A 47 -1.21 -10.59 -0.08
C SER A 47 -2.25 -10.58 -1.19
N VAL A 48 -2.79 -11.75 -1.53
CA VAL A 48 -3.90 -11.85 -2.49
C VAL A 48 -5.13 -11.22 -1.88
N LEU A 49 -5.77 -10.33 -2.66
CA LEU A 49 -6.93 -9.57 -2.26
C LEU A 49 -8.00 -10.44 -1.57
N GLY A 50 -8.32 -10.12 -0.32
CA GLY A 50 -9.35 -10.80 0.48
C GLY A 50 -8.93 -12.09 1.17
N THR A 51 -7.66 -12.53 1.06
CA THR A 51 -7.22 -13.83 1.59
C THR A 51 -6.14 -13.77 2.68
N HIS A 52 -5.47 -12.63 2.87
CA HIS A 52 -4.30 -12.46 3.75
C HIS A 52 -3.14 -13.45 3.48
N ARG A 53 -3.13 -14.09 2.32
CA ARG A 53 -2.09 -15.06 1.92
C ARG A 53 -1.21 -14.43 0.85
N VAL A 54 0.10 -14.57 0.99
CA VAL A 54 1.03 -14.25 -0.09
C VAL A 54 1.19 -15.48 -0.96
N GLU A 55 0.94 -15.32 -2.26
CA GLU A 55 1.13 -16.37 -3.25
C GLU A 55 2.32 -16.03 -4.14
N VAL A 56 3.28 -16.95 -4.22
CA VAL A 56 4.45 -16.81 -5.09
C VAL A 56 4.06 -17.31 -6.48
N GLN A 57 3.61 -16.39 -7.33
CA GLN A 57 3.20 -16.70 -8.69
C GLN A 57 4.30 -16.29 -9.67
N ALA A 58 4.75 -17.22 -10.51
CA ALA A 58 5.80 -16.97 -11.50
C ALA A 58 5.34 -16.06 -12.65
N ASP A 59 4.03 -15.97 -12.87
CA ASP A 59 3.42 -15.11 -13.88
C ASP A 59 2.86 -13.83 -13.24
N PRO A 60 3.51 -12.67 -13.44
CA PRO A 60 3.05 -11.40 -12.88
C PRO A 60 1.65 -11.00 -13.36
N ALA A 61 1.21 -11.49 -14.53
CA ALA A 61 -0.11 -11.15 -15.07
C ALA A 61 -1.26 -11.78 -14.29
N ARG A 62 -0.98 -12.81 -13.48
CA ARG A 62 -1.96 -13.51 -12.64
C ARG A 62 -1.91 -13.07 -11.18
N TYR A 63 -1.02 -12.13 -10.86
CA TYR A 63 -0.83 -11.65 -9.50
C TYR A 63 -1.82 -10.50 -9.21
N SER A 64 -2.63 -10.65 -8.15
CA SER A 64 -3.63 -9.65 -7.74
C SER A 64 -3.40 -9.27 -6.26
N PRO A 65 -2.48 -8.32 -6.01
CA PRO A 65 -2.14 -7.89 -4.66
C PRO A 65 -3.30 -7.13 -4.00
N ALA A 66 -3.29 -7.08 -2.66
CA ALA A 66 -4.28 -6.39 -1.86
C ALA A 66 -4.23 -4.87 -2.02
N ALA A 67 -3.07 -4.32 -2.38
CA ALA A 67 -2.91 -2.91 -2.73
C ALA A 67 -2.15 -2.74 -4.05
N LEU A 68 -2.54 -1.71 -4.81
CA LEU A 68 -1.96 -1.39 -6.12
C LEU A 68 -0.61 -0.65 -6.00
N ALA A 69 -0.44 0.13 -4.94
CA ALA A 69 0.74 0.98 -4.73
C ALA A 69 1.01 1.20 -3.25
N VAL A 70 2.27 1.52 -2.93
CA VAL A 70 2.74 1.87 -1.58
C VAL A 70 3.25 3.31 -1.56
N ILE A 71 2.90 4.06 -0.52
CA ILE A 71 3.44 5.40 -0.25
C ILE A 71 4.26 5.33 1.04
N GLY A 72 5.53 5.70 0.97
CA GLY A 72 6.49 5.58 2.07
C GLY A 72 7.23 4.23 2.07
N PRO A 73 7.79 3.80 3.22
CA PRO A 73 7.91 4.57 4.47
C PRO A 73 8.90 5.75 4.34
N ASP A 74 8.96 6.59 5.36
CA ASP A 74 9.74 7.84 5.38
C ASP A 74 11.24 7.65 5.66
N THR A 75 11.64 6.49 6.17
CA THR A 75 13.03 6.17 6.49
C THR A 75 13.66 5.27 5.43
N THR A 76 14.90 5.56 5.05
CA THR A 76 15.60 4.85 3.97
C THR A 76 15.80 3.36 4.25
N SER A 77 16.08 2.96 5.49
CA SER A 77 16.27 1.54 5.83
C SER A 77 14.99 0.74 5.61
N HIS A 78 13.87 1.21 6.16
CA HIS A 78 12.58 0.57 5.97
C HIS A 78 12.13 0.63 4.51
N ALA A 79 12.41 1.72 3.79
CA ALA A 79 12.10 1.83 2.36
C ALA A 79 12.87 0.81 1.52
N ALA A 80 14.16 0.59 1.83
CA ALA A 80 14.96 -0.44 1.18
C ALA A 80 14.44 -1.85 1.48
N THR A 81 14.07 -2.12 2.74
CA THR A 81 13.45 -3.41 3.14
C THR A 81 12.12 -3.63 2.39
N THR A 82 11.25 -2.62 2.32
CA THR A 82 9.94 -2.73 1.65
C THR A 82 10.09 -2.91 0.14
N ALA A 83 11.04 -2.23 -0.49
CA ALA A 83 11.29 -2.35 -1.94
C ALA A 83 11.98 -3.67 -2.33
N ALA A 84 12.63 -4.35 -1.39
CA ALA A 84 13.28 -5.64 -1.63
C ALA A 84 12.32 -6.84 -1.57
N LEU A 85 11.09 -6.62 -1.08
CA LEU A 85 10.02 -7.61 -1.01
C LEU A 85 9.11 -7.51 -2.24
#